data_AF-A0A7S1D054-F1
#
_entry.id   AF-A0A7S1D054-F1
#
_cell.length_a   1.000
_cell.length_b   1.000
_cell.length_c   1.000
_cell.angle_alpha   90.00
_cell.angle_beta   90.00
_cell.angle_gamma   90.00
#
_symmetry.space_group_name_H-M   'P 1'
#
loop_
_entity.id
_entity.type
_entity.pdbx_description
1 polymer ?
#
loop_
_entity_poly.entity_id
_entity_poly.type
_entity_poly.pdbx_seq_one_letter_code
_entity_poly.pdbx_strand_id
1 'polypeptide(L)'
;QPDHGYPVRLIIPGYIGGRMIKWLKEINVIPHETKNHYHYHDNRILPPHITAEESLVGNWWYKPEYIFNELNINSAIACPDHNETLSIAKSIGKEYHMAGYAYTGGGRKITRVEISVDGGTHWELADIDRKERPTDYGMYWCWIWWNYSLKVSDLVGAKEIWCRAWDESNNTQSNDPTWNLMGMGNNQTFRVKIHMDKTASGEPVFRFEHPTQPGQLTGGWMTTIAGKPDSAGFGRLLEVQAQDVAAPAPAAAPKDIKGKKYTAVEVAKHNTEEDVWIIVNNKVYDCTEYLELHPGGIESITINAGMDATEDFEAIHSQKAHKMLEKYYIGDLDTTSGSAVVEEKELVDSQGRKLALNPKHKVALKLQNKIVLSRDSFLLDFALQSPEHILGLPTGKHMFLSAKIGSEFVLRRYTPISSNYDIGCVKFVIKAYRPCDRFPAGGKMSQHLDSLKVGDTIDVKGPVGEFEYSADGNFTIEGEPCSATKFNMIAGGTGITPVMQIAAE
;
A
#
# COMPACT_ATOMS: atom_id res chain seq x y z
N GLN A 1 -5.49 -4.88 7.63
CA GLN A 1 -6.95 -4.75 7.44
C GLN A 1 -7.43 -5.92 6.57
N PRO A 2 -8.71 -6.31 6.60
CA PRO A 2 -9.22 -7.37 5.72
C PRO A 2 -9.07 -7.01 4.24
N ASP A 3 -8.57 -7.92 3.41
CA ASP A 3 -8.06 -7.61 2.06
C ASP A 3 -9.10 -7.05 1.09
N HIS A 4 -10.35 -7.48 1.21
CA HIS A 4 -11.44 -7.14 0.28
C HIS A 4 -12.40 -6.08 0.83
N GLY A 5 -11.99 -5.26 1.80
CA GLY A 5 -12.74 -4.07 2.16
C GLY A 5 -13.86 -4.26 3.18
N TYR A 6 -13.83 -5.29 4.01
CA TYR A 6 -14.78 -5.44 5.13
C TYR A 6 -14.78 -4.18 6.03
N PRO A 7 -15.94 -3.69 6.50
CA PRO A 7 -17.27 -4.30 6.35
C PRO A 7 -17.96 -3.95 5.04
N VAL A 8 -17.63 -2.81 4.43
CA VAL A 8 -18.33 -2.27 3.27
C VAL A 8 -17.32 -1.80 2.24
N ARG A 9 -17.60 -2.09 0.98
CA ARG A 9 -16.86 -1.56 -0.16
C ARG A 9 -17.82 -1.11 -1.25
N LEU A 10 -17.34 -0.20 -2.08
CA LEU A 10 -17.98 0.14 -3.34
C LEU A 10 -17.62 -0.90 -4.41
N ILE A 11 -18.61 -1.30 -5.21
CA ILE A 11 -18.45 -2.12 -6.41
C ILE A 11 -19.10 -1.36 -7.56
N ILE A 12 -18.31 -1.09 -8.62
CA ILE A 12 -18.77 -0.42 -9.84
C ILE A 12 -18.50 -1.38 -11.00
N PRO A 13 -19.48 -2.22 -11.38
CA PRO A 13 -19.30 -3.19 -12.46
C PRO A 13 -18.84 -2.53 -13.77
N GLY A 14 -17.94 -3.20 -14.50
CA GLY A 14 -17.38 -2.69 -15.76
C GLY A 14 -16.30 -1.60 -15.62
N TYR A 15 -16.04 -1.10 -14.41
CA TYR A 15 -14.96 -0.15 -14.13
C TYR A 15 -13.70 -0.85 -13.61
N ILE A 16 -12.57 -0.15 -13.66
CA ILE A 16 -11.31 -0.59 -13.06
C ILE A 16 -11.44 -0.73 -11.54
N GLY A 17 -10.64 -1.63 -10.97
CA GLY A 17 -10.62 -1.88 -9.53
C GLY A 17 -10.24 -0.66 -8.69
N GLY A 18 -9.48 0.29 -9.24
CA GLY A 18 -9.08 1.54 -8.57
C GLY A 18 -10.25 2.44 -8.14
N ARG A 19 -11.43 2.29 -8.75
CA ARG A 19 -12.66 3.01 -8.36
C ARG A 19 -13.51 2.25 -7.33
N MET A 20 -13.23 0.97 -7.10
CA MET A 20 -13.98 0.11 -6.19
C MET A 20 -13.46 0.25 -4.75
N ILE A 21 -13.66 1.43 -4.17
CA ILE A 21 -13.15 1.84 -2.86
C ILE A 21 -13.46 0.78 -1.79
N LYS A 22 -12.40 0.30 -1.16
CA LYS A 22 -12.45 -0.66 -0.04
C LYS A 22 -12.53 0.10 1.28
N TRP A 23 -13.09 -0.54 2.31
CA TRP A 23 -13.21 0.04 3.65
C TRP A 23 -13.93 1.39 3.60
N LEU A 24 -15.07 1.40 2.91
CA LEU A 24 -15.87 2.59 2.64
C LEU A 24 -16.28 3.27 3.96
N LYS A 25 -15.91 4.54 4.10
CA LYS A 25 -16.24 5.36 5.27
C LYS A 25 -17.35 6.37 4.98
N GLU A 26 -17.27 7.05 3.85
CA GLU A 26 -18.14 8.16 3.51
C GLU A 26 -18.59 8.09 2.05
N ILE A 27 -19.79 8.60 1.78
CA ILE A 27 -20.33 8.82 0.44
C ILE A 27 -20.78 10.28 0.38
N ASN A 28 -20.02 11.10 -0.33
CA ASN A 28 -20.27 12.54 -0.43
C ASN A 28 -20.77 12.88 -1.83
N VAL A 29 -21.90 13.57 -1.91
CA VAL A 29 -22.42 14.12 -3.17
C VAL A 29 -21.94 15.56 -3.27
N ILE A 30 -21.09 15.84 -4.26
CA ILE A 30 -20.41 17.12 -4.45
C ILE A 30 -20.61 17.61 -5.90
N PRO A 31 -20.64 18.93 -6.15
CA PRO A 31 -20.87 19.48 -7.49
C PRO A 31 -19.65 19.45 -8.42
N HIS A 32 -18.53 18.89 -7.96
CA HIS A 32 -17.26 18.79 -8.68
C HIS A 32 -16.62 17.42 -8.48
N GLU A 33 -15.62 17.06 -9.29
CA GLU A 33 -14.85 15.82 -9.10
C GLU A 33 -14.11 15.81 -7.75
N THR A 34 -13.78 14.63 -7.24
CA THR A 34 -13.06 14.49 -5.98
C THR A 34 -11.66 15.11 -6.06
N LYS A 35 -11.24 15.78 -5.00
CA LYS A 35 -9.88 16.35 -4.87
C LYS A 35 -8.84 15.34 -4.35
N ASN A 36 -9.21 14.07 -4.23
CA ASN A 36 -8.33 13.03 -3.70
C ASN A 36 -7.10 12.82 -4.59
N HIS A 37 -5.92 12.73 -3.96
CA HIS A 37 -4.65 12.51 -4.66
C HIS A 37 -4.68 11.33 -5.65
N TYR A 38 -5.24 10.17 -5.26
CA TYR A 38 -5.33 8.97 -6.11
C TYR A 38 -6.28 9.11 -7.30
N HIS A 39 -7.15 10.13 -7.30
CA HIS A 39 -8.00 10.42 -8.44
C HIS A 39 -7.25 11.17 -9.55
N TYR A 40 -6.30 12.03 -9.16
CA TYR A 40 -5.50 12.81 -10.11
C TYR A 40 -4.20 12.10 -10.48
N HIS A 41 -3.44 11.62 -9.50
CA HIS A 41 -2.06 11.11 -9.70
C HIS A 41 -1.96 9.59 -9.85
N ASP A 42 -3.08 8.90 -10.09
CA ASP A 42 -3.12 7.47 -10.34
C ASP A 42 -4.32 7.12 -11.25
N ASN A 43 -4.35 5.91 -11.79
CA ASN A 43 -5.46 5.39 -12.60
C ASN A 43 -5.80 6.25 -13.83
N ARG A 44 -4.76 6.62 -14.60
CA ARG A 44 -4.87 7.33 -15.88
C ARG A 44 -4.03 6.67 -16.97
N ILE A 45 -4.54 6.71 -18.20
CA ILE A 45 -3.81 6.24 -19.40
C ILE A 45 -3.33 7.47 -20.15
N LEU A 46 -2.10 7.90 -19.87
CA LEU A 46 -1.49 9.05 -20.54
C LEU A 46 -0.99 8.67 -21.94
N PRO A 47 -0.88 9.64 -22.87
CA PRO A 47 -0.33 9.38 -24.20
C PRO A 47 1.09 8.79 -24.14
N PRO A 48 1.47 7.91 -25.10
CA PRO A 48 2.74 7.17 -25.04
C PRO A 48 4.01 8.04 -25.02
N HIS A 49 3.94 9.29 -25.47
CA HIS A 49 5.10 10.19 -25.50
C HIS A 49 5.38 10.83 -24.13
N ILE A 50 4.43 10.79 -23.19
CA ILE A 50 4.55 11.48 -21.91
C ILE A 50 5.49 10.74 -20.97
N THR A 51 6.56 11.43 -20.57
CA THR A 51 7.51 10.93 -19.58
C THR A 51 7.06 11.24 -18.15
N ALA A 52 7.78 10.67 -17.17
CA ALA A 52 7.55 10.96 -15.75
C ALA A 52 7.75 12.45 -15.46
N GLU A 53 8.80 13.05 -16.01
CA GLU A 53 9.14 14.46 -15.85
C GLU A 53 8.08 15.37 -16.48
N GLU A 54 7.67 15.08 -17.71
CA GLU A 54 6.64 15.84 -18.41
C GLU A 54 5.29 15.77 -17.68
N SER A 55 4.97 14.63 -17.07
CA SER A 55 3.74 14.46 -16.29
C SER A 55 3.64 15.43 -15.10
N LEU A 56 4.78 15.85 -14.52
CA LEU A 56 4.84 16.73 -13.35
C LEU A 56 4.61 18.20 -13.69
N VAL A 57 5.00 18.64 -14.89
CA VAL A 57 4.91 20.06 -15.30
C VAL A 57 3.72 20.38 -16.20
N GLY A 58 3.22 19.40 -16.97
CA GLY A 58 2.20 19.65 -18.00
C GLY A 58 0.74 19.58 -17.56
N ASN A 59 0.46 19.59 -16.25
CA ASN A 59 -0.87 19.42 -15.67
C ASN A 59 -1.61 18.16 -16.19
N TRP A 60 -0.87 17.15 -16.67
CA TRP A 60 -1.41 15.96 -17.34
C TRP A 60 -2.35 15.15 -16.44
N TRP A 61 -2.04 15.12 -15.15
CA TRP A 61 -2.83 14.47 -14.11
C TRP A 61 -4.21 15.09 -13.90
N TYR A 62 -4.47 16.29 -14.43
CA TYR A 62 -5.75 16.99 -14.24
C TYR A 62 -6.60 17.03 -15.51
N LYS A 63 -6.14 16.39 -16.60
CA LYS A 63 -6.86 16.31 -17.87
C LYS A 63 -7.86 15.14 -17.86
N PRO A 64 -9.19 15.40 -17.86
CA PRO A 64 -10.19 14.36 -17.63
C PRO A 64 -10.25 13.28 -18.73
N GLU A 65 -9.82 13.59 -19.95
CA GLU A 65 -9.76 12.65 -21.08
C GLU A 65 -8.87 11.42 -20.84
N TYR A 66 -7.94 11.48 -19.88
CA TYR A 66 -7.05 10.36 -19.56
C TYR A 66 -7.48 9.55 -18.35
N ILE A 67 -8.63 9.88 -17.73
CA ILE A 67 -9.17 9.13 -16.59
C ILE A 67 -9.50 7.72 -17.06
N PHE A 68 -8.90 6.72 -16.41
CA PHE A 68 -9.23 5.33 -16.67
C PHE A 68 -10.39 4.92 -15.76
N ASN A 69 -11.57 4.70 -16.36
CA ASN A 69 -12.78 4.30 -15.66
C ASN A 69 -13.23 2.93 -16.14
N GLU A 70 -13.81 2.84 -17.34
CA GLU A 70 -14.22 1.56 -17.91
C GLU A 70 -13.01 0.74 -18.36
N LEU A 71 -13.04 -0.57 -18.09
CA LEU A 71 -12.03 -1.49 -18.62
C LEU A 71 -12.12 -1.58 -20.16
N ASN A 72 -10.97 -1.63 -20.82
CA ASN A 72 -10.90 -1.99 -22.24
C ASN A 72 -11.07 -3.51 -22.44
N ILE A 73 -11.38 -3.91 -23.68
CA ILE A 73 -11.44 -5.32 -24.09
C ILE A 73 -10.07 -5.99 -23.88
N ASN A 74 -10.06 -7.17 -23.28
CA ASN A 74 -8.85 -7.95 -23.02
C ASN A 74 -9.15 -9.46 -23.04
N SER A 75 -8.14 -10.26 -23.37
CA SER A 75 -8.16 -11.72 -23.28
C SER A 75 -6.77 -12.26 -23.02
N ALA A 76 -6.69 -13.38 -22.31
CA ALA A 76 -5.45 -14.08 -22.05
C ALA A 76 -5.61 -15.59 -22.19
N ILE A 77 -4.52 -16.25 -22.55
CA ILE A 77 -4.39 -17.71 -22.59
C ILE A 77 -4.02 -18.16 -21.18
N ALA A 78 -4.75 -19.13 -20.63
CA ALA A 78 -4.47 -19.73 -19.32
C ALA A 78 -3.99 -21.18 -19.43
N CYS A 79 -4.29 -21.86 -20.53
CA CYS A 79 -3.81 -23.20 -20.87
C CYS A 79 -3.38 -23.19 -22.34
N PRO A 80 -2.13 -23.53 -22.67
CA PRO A 80 -1.12 -24.22 -21.84
C PRO A 80 -0.52 -23.38 -20.69
N ASP A 81 -0.01 -24.05 -19.65
CA ASP A 81 0.76 -23.41 -18.57
C ASP A 81 2.14 -22.93 -19.05
N HIS A 82 2.72 -21.97 -18.32
CA HIS A 82 4.09 -21.56 -18.60
C HIS A 82 5.08 -22.71 -18.33
N ASN A 83 5.94 -22.98 -19.32
CA ASN A 83 6.86 -24.11 -19.41
C ASN A 83 6.18 -25.49 -19.41
N GLU A 84 4.88 -25.57 -19.66
CA GLU A 84 4.24 -26.84 -19.99
C GLU A 84 4.91 -27.44 -21.22
N THR A 85 5.10 -28.76 -21.20
CA THR A 85 5.67 -29.51 -22.32
C THR A 85 4.66 -30.50 -22.88
N LEU A 86 4.59 -30.57 -24.22
CA LEU A 86 3.73 -31.49 -24.95
C LEU A 86 4.59 -32.40 -25.84
N SER A 87 4.52 -33.71 -25.61
CA SER A 87 5.23 -34.70 -26.44
C SER A 87 4.73 -34.66 -27.87
N ILE A 88 5.65 -34.41 -28.81
CA ILE A 88 5.33 -34.37 -30.24
C ILE A 88 4.93 -35.78 -30.70
N ALA A 89 5.77 -36.78 -30.41
CA ALA A 89 5.54 -38.16 -30.88
C ALA A 89 4.19 -38.74 -30.41
N LYS A 90 3.77 -38.42 -29.17
CA LYS A 90 2.54 -38.96 -28.57
C LYS A 90 1.28 -38.17 -28.95
N SER A 91 1.44 -36.94 -29.47
CA SER A 91 0.34 -35.97 -29.57
C SER A 91 0.15 -35.39 -30.97
N ILE A 92 1.09 -35.57 -31.91
CA ILE A 92 1.05 -34.90 -33.24
C ILE A 92 -0.25 -35.13 -34.03
N GLY A 93 -0.86 -36.30 -33.90
CA GLY A 93 -2.14 -36.64 -34.55
C GLY A 93 -3.38 -36.40 -33.67
N LYS A 94 -3.23 -35.65 -32.57
CA LYS A 94 -4.29 -35.37 -31.59
C LYS A 94 -4.57 -33.87 -31.54
N GLU A 95 -5.64 -33.54 -30.83
CA GLU A 95 -5.96 -32.18 -30.43
C GLU A 95 -5.45 -31.92 -29.00
N TYR A 96 -5.03 -30.68 -28.76
CA TYR A 96 -4.65 -30.13 -27.48
C TYR A 96 -5.73 -29.13 -27.06
N HIS A 97 -6.25 -29.28 -25.85
CA HIS A 97 -7.28 -28.40 -25.32
C HIS A 97 -6.66 -27.13 -24.77
N MET A 98 -6.85 -26.00 -25.46
CA MET A 98 -6.49 -24.68 -24.98
C MET A 98 -7.67 -24.03 -24.26
N ALA A 99 -7.35 -23.19 -23.28
CA ALA A 99 -8.37 -22.39 -22.59
C ALA A 99 -7.82 -21.05 -22.12
N GLY A 100 -8.73 -20.12 -21.86
CA GLY A 100 -8.41 -18.84 -21.29
C GLY A 100 -9.65 -18.08 -20.88
N TYR A 101 -9.49 -16.77 -20.68
CA TYR A 101 -10.57 -15.87 -20.34
C TYR A 101 -10.54 -14.60 -21.19
N ALA A 102 -11.66 -13.90 -21.23
CA ALA A 102 -11.77 -12.57 -21.80
C ALA A 102 -12.74 -11.70 -20.99
N TYR A 103 -12.51 -10.39 -20.95
CA TYR A 103 -13.36 -9.41 -20.29
C TYR A 103 -13.39 -8.08 -21.06
N THR A 104 -14.42 -7.26 -20.83
CA THR A 104 -14.50 -5.86 -21.29
C THR A 104 -15.28 -5.05 -20.25
N GLY A 105 -15.10 -3.74 -20.23
CA GLY A 105 -15.80 -2.83 -19.33
C GLY A 105 -17.19 -2.41 -19.83
N GLY A 106 -17.80 -1.48 -19.10
CA GLY A 106 -19.04 -0.79 -19.51
C GLY A 106 -20.28 -1.70 -19.70
N GLY A 107 -20.22 -2.96 -19.26
CA GLY A 107 -21.32 -3.89 -19.41
C GLY A 107 -21.40 -4.56 -20.79
N ARG A 108 -20.38 -4.38 -21.63
CA ARG A 108 -20.42 -4.84 -23.03
C ARG A 108 -20.30 -6.36 -23.14
N LYS A 109 -21.07 -6.93 -24.06
CA LYS A 109 -20.98 -8.35 -24.42
C LYS A 109 -19.71 -8.64 -25.21
N ILE A 110 -18.92 -9.61 -24.77
CA ILE A 110 -17.91 -10.24 -25.65
C ILE A 110 -18.61 -11.07 -26.71
N THR A 111 -18.31 -10.83 -27.98
CA THR A 111 -18.98 -11.48 -29.12
C THR A 111 -18.17 -12.64 -29.68
N ARG A 112 -16.84 -12.55 -29.65
CA ARG A 112 -15.94 -13.62 -30.10
C ARG A 112 -14.57 -13.54 -29.44
N VAL A 113 -13.91 -14.70 -29.38
CA VAL A 113 -12.48 -14.84 -29.09
C VAL A 113 -11.86 -15.56 -30.28
N GLU A 114 -10.74 -15.04 -30.76
CA GLU A 114 -10.06 -15.52 -31.96
C GLU A 114 -8.65 -16.01 -31.60
N ILE A 115 -8.28 -17.16 -32.16
CA ILE A 115 -6.99 -17.81 -31.96
C ILE A 115 -6.24 -17.88 -33.29
N SER A 116 -4.93 -17.63 -33.26
CA SER A 116 -4.06 -17.77 -34.42
C SER A 116 -2.75 -18.46 -34.03
N VAL A 117 -2.22 -19.31 -34.91
CA VAL A 117 -0.93 -20.01 -34.72
C VAL A 117 0.11 -19.63 -35.78
N ASP A 118 -0.24 -18.68 -36.66
CA ASP A 118 0.57 -18.27 -37.82
C ASP A 118 0.91 -16.78 -37.81
N GLY A 119 1.01 -16.19 -36.61
CA GLY A 119 1.35 -14.78 -36.42
C GLY A 119 0.22 -13.82 -36.79
N GLY A 120 -1.04 -14.25 -36.66
CA GLY A 120 -2.21 -13.41 -36.90
C GLY A 120 -2.62 -13.28 -38.36
N THR A 121 -2.15 -14.17 -39.24
CA THR A 121 -2.53 -14.19 -40.67
C THR A 121 -3.91 -14.82 -40.83
N HIS A 122 -4.15 -15.95 -40.18
CA HIS A 122 -5.45 -16.60 -40.10
C HIS A 122 -5.93 -16.70 -38.65
N TRP A 123 -7.25 -16.60 -38.48
CA TRP A 123 -7.90 -16.58 -37.18
C TRP A 123 -9.04 -17.58 -37.15
N GLU A 124 -9.08 -18.39 -36.10
CA GLU A 124 -10.14 -19.35 -35.82
C GLU A 124 -10.93 -18.93 -34.59
N LEU A 125 -12.21 -19.28 -34.54
CA LEU A 125 -13.08 -18.92 -33.42
C LEU A 125 -12.92 -19.94 -32.29
N ALA A 126 -12.72 -19.43 -31.07
CA ALA A 126 -12.84 -20.22 -29.85
C ALA A 126 -14.30 -20.33 -29.40
N ASP A 127 -14.63 -21.41 -28.72
CA ASP A 127 -15.93 -21.63 -28.10
C ASP A 127 -16.03 -20.82 -26.80
N ILE A 128 -16.99 -19.89 -26.75
CA ILE A 128 -17.24 -19.06 -25.56
C ILE A 128 -18.13 -19.79 -24.56
N ASP A 129 -17.63 -19.95 -23.35
CA ASP A 129 -18.38 -20.42 -22.18
C ASP A 129 -18.73 -19.24 -21.25
N ARG A 130 -19.97 -18.76 -21.38
CA ARG A 130 -20.51 -17.67 -20.57
C ARG A 130 -21.40 -18.20 -19.45
N LYS A 131 -21.01 -17.92 -18.22
CA LYS A 131 -21.80 -18.27 -17.02
C LYS A 131 -22.85 -17.23 -16.67
N GLU A 132 -22.55 -15.95 -16.90
CA GLU A 132 -23.44 -14.83 -16.60
C GLU A 132 -24.60 -14.74 -17.59
N ARG A 133 -25.79 -14.41 -17.07
CA ARG A 133 -26.94 -13.97 -17.88
C ARG A 133 -26.96 -12.45 -17.92
N PRO A 134 -27.40 -11.82 -19.03
CA PRO A 134 -27.51 -10.38 -19.08
C PRO A 134 -28.41 -9.85 -17.97
N THR A 135 -28.15 -8.63 -17.51
CA THR A 135 -29.11 -7.88 -16.69
C THR A 135 -30.38 -7.56 -17.49
N ASP A 136 -31.40 -7.02 -16.82
CA ASP A 136 -32.63 -6.55 -17.46
C ASP A 136 -32.37 -5.45 -18.52
N TYR A 137 -31.20 -4.81 -18.47
CA TYR A 137 -30.74 -3.80 -19.44
C TYR A 137 -29.77 -4.36 -20.49
N GLY A 138 -29.61 -5.68 -20.57
CA GLY A 138 -28.74 -6.33 -21.56
C GLY A 138 -27.24 -6.28 -21.22
N MET A 139 -26.87 -5.93 -19.98
CA MET A 139 -25.47 -5.70 -19.60
C MET A 139 -24.81 -6.98 -19.06
N TYR A 140 -23.49 -7.10 -19.27
CA TYR A 140 -22.65 -8.20 -18.82
C TYR A 140 -21.45 -7.68 -18.03
N TRP A 141 -21.30 -8.12 -16.79
CA TRP A 141 -20.31 -7.62 -15.85
C TRP A 141 -19.19 -8.60 -15.55
N CYS A 142 -19.40 -9.88 -15.86
CA CYS A 142 -18.43 -10.93 -15.63
C CYS A 142 -17.60 -11.20 -16.89
N TRP A 143 -16.38 -11.64 -16.68
CA TRP A 143 -15.58 -12.27 -17.72
C TRP A 143 -16.27 -13.52 -18.31
N ILE A 144 -15.78 -13.95 -19.46
CA ILE A 144 -16.11 -15.25 -20.06
C ILE A 144 -14.88 -16.14 -20.05
N TRP A 145 -15.12 -17.45 -20.08
CA TRP A 145 -14.10 -18.43 -20.42
C TRP A 145 -14.22 -18.77 -21.89
N TRP A 146 -13.13 -19.19 -22.50
CA TRP A 146 -13.13 -19.71 -23.86
C TRP A 146 -12.30 -20.98 -23.92
N ASN A 147 -12.67 -21.88 -24.83
CA ASN A 147 -11.97 -23.13 -25.10
C ASN A 147 -11.69 -23.23 -26.59
N TYR A 148 -10.57 -23.87 -26.94
CA TYR A 148 -10.19 -24.08 -28.33
C TYR A 148 -9.45 -25.41 -28.48
N SER A 149 -9.94 -26.26 -29.38
CA SER A 149 -9.29 -27.54 -29.73
C SER A 149 -8.21 -27.32 -30.79
N LEU A 150 -6.97 -27.14 -30.34
CA LEU A 150 -5.83 -26.94 -31.22
C LEU A 150 -5.32 -28.28 -31.78
N LYS A 151 -5.24 -28.43 -33.10
CA LYS A 151 -4.54 -29.59 -33.67
C LYS A 151 -3.04 -29.46 -33.42
N VAL A 152 -2.44 -30.47 -32.79
CA VAL A 152 -1.01 -30.43 -32.45
C VAL A 152 -0.13 -30.38 -33.70
N SER A 153 -0.61 -30.87 -34.84
CA SER A 153 0.05 -30.71 -36.14
C SER A 153 0.29 -29.26 -36.52
N ASP A 154 -0.59 -28.35 -36.12
CA ASP A 154 -0.54 -26.94 -36.53
C ASP A 154 0.52 -26.17 -35.73
N LEU A 155 1.04 -26.77 -34.64
CA LEU A 155 2.20 -26.27 -33.91
C LEU A 155 3.52 -26.48 -34.67
N VAL A 156 3.55 -27.36 -35.68
CA VAL A 156 4.77 -27.63 -36.45
C VAL A 156 5.12 -26.39 -37.27
N GLY A 157 6.21 -25.72 -36.88
CA GLY A 157 6.65 -24.48 -37.52
C GLY A 157 5.99 -23.21 -36.98
N ALA A 158 4.96 -23.34 -36.13
CA ALA A 158 4.38 -22.22 -35.40
C ALA A 158 5.39 -21.67 -34.39
N LYS A 159 5.50 -20.35 -34.33
CA LYS A 159 6.41 -19.65 -33.38
C LYS A 159 5.69 -19.20 -32.13
N GLU A 160 4.40 -18.90 -32.25
CA GLU A 160 3.60 -18.32 -31.19
C GLU A 160 2.11 -18.58 -31.44
N ILE A 161 1.35 -18.67 -30.36
CA ILE A 161 -0.11 -18.72 -30.36
C ILE A 161 -0.63 -17.35 -29.90
N TRP A 162 -1.55 -16.78 -30.66
CA TRP A 162 -2.15 -15.47 -30.43
C TRP A 162 -3.59 -15.64 -29.98
N CYS A 163 -4.02 -14.80 -29.06
CA CYS A 163 -5.39 -14.71 -28.59
C CYS A 163 -5.84 -13.24 -28.51
N ARG A 164 -6.99 -12.94 -29.12
CA ARG A 164 -7.67 -11.64 -28.99
C ARG A 164 -9.18 -11.81 -28.85
N ALA A 165 -9.82 -10.88 -28.15
CA ALA A 165 -11.28 -10.81 -28.06
C ALA A 165 -11.88 -9.61 -28.81
N TRP A 166 -13.19 -9.70 -29.03
CA TRP A 166 -14.02 -8.62 -29.58
C TRP A 166 -15.27 -8.43 -28.72
N ASP A 167 -15.68 -7.19 -28.51
CA ASP A 167 -16.96 -6.87 -27.87
C ASP A 167 -18.06 -6.50 -28.88
N GLU A 168 -19.26 -6.26 -28.38
CA GLU A 168 -20.45 -5.91 -29.18
C GLU A 168 -20.39 -4.51 -29.78
N SER A 169 -19.47 -3.67 -29.32
CA SER A 169 -19.16 -2.38 -29.97
C SER A 169 -18.13 -2.54 -31.08
N ASN A 170 -17.72 -3.78 -31.41
CA ASN A 170 -16.66 -4.11 -32.35
C ASN A 170 -15.27 -3.57 -31.95
N ASN A 171 -15.04 -3.32 -30.65
CA ASN A 171 -13.69 -3.04 -30.17
C ASN A 171 -12.90 -4.33 -30.07
N THR A 172 -11.62 -4.27 -30.41
CA THR A 172 -10.67 -5.39 -30.29
C THR A 172 -9.34 -4.94 -29.69
N GLN A 173 -8.48 -5.92 -29.45
CA GLN A 173 -7.12 -5.74 -28.94
C GLN A 173 -6.16 -5.35 -30.07
N SER A 174 -5.21 -4.47 -29.75
CA SER A 174 -4.12 -4.11 -30.65
C SER A 174 -3.13 -5.27 -30.77
N ASN A 175 -2.57 -5.51 -31.96
CA ASN A 175 -1.49 -6.49 -32.09
C ASN A 175 -0.21 -6.02 -31.41
N ASP A 176 0.05 -4.71 -31.40
CA ASP A 176 1.24 -4.11 -30.81
C ASP A 176 0.93 -3.49 -29.44
N PRO A 177 1.89 -3.52 -28.49
CA PRO A 177 1.73 -2.89 -27.20
C PRO A 177 1.56 -1.38 -27.33
N THR A 178 0.55 -0.84 -26.67
CA THR A 178 0.42 0.61 -26.47
C THR A 178 1.03 0.98 -25.12
N TRP A 179 2.22 1.55 -25.15
CA TRP A 179 2.92 1.96 -23.93
C TRP A 179 2.28 3.21 -23.31
N ASN A 180 2.24 3.29 -21.99
CA ASN A 180 1.95 4.51 -21.23
C ASN A 180 2.70 4.48 -19.90
N LEU A 181 2.87 5.67 -19.30
CA LEU A 181 3.64 5.91 -18.08
C LEU A 181 3.31 4.95 -16.93
N MET A 182 2.02 4.65 -16.74
CA MET A 182 1.55 3.82 -15.63
C MET A 182 1.51 2.33 -15.96
N GLY A 183 1.80 1.94 -17.20
CA GLY A 183 1.65 0.57 -17.68
C GLY A 183 0.21 0.04 -17.58
N MET A 184 -0.78 0.93 -17.50
CA MET A 184 -2.18 0.58 -17.28
C MET A 184 -2.90 0.29 -18.60
N GLY A 185 -3.95 -0.53 -18.54
CA GLY A 185 -4.79 -0.81 -19.72
C GLY A 185 -4.07 -1.54 -20.86
N ASN A 186 -2.92 -2.19 -20.60
CA ASN A 186 -2.25 -3.02 -21.60
C ASN A 186 -3.18 -4.16 -22.03
N ASN A 187 -3.66 -4.09 -23.26
CA ASN A 187 -4.56 -5.07 -23.85
C ASN A 187 -4.05 -5.60 -25.19
N GLN A 188 -2.73 -5.62 -25.42
CA GLN A 188 -2.20 -6.20 -26.65
C GLN A 188 -2.69 -7.66 -26.83
N THR A 189 -2.81 -8.12 -28.07
CA THR A 189 -3.06 -9.53 -28.41
C THR A 189 -2.11 -10.41 -27.59
N PHE A 190 -2.67 -11.32 -26.79
CA PHE A 190 -1.90 -12.12 -25.86
C PHE A 190 -1.16 -13.21 -26.64
N ARG A 191 0.15 -13.37 -26.40
CA ARG A 191 1.00 -14.29 -27.17
C ARG A 191 1.74 -15.28 -26.27
N VAL A 192 1.63 -16.56 -26.58
CA VAL A 192 2.41 -17.63 -25.97
C VAL A 192 3.42 -18.14 -27.01
N LYS A 193 4.71 -18.06 -26.71
CA LYS A 193 5.74 -18.59 -27.60
C LYS A 193 5.78 -20.11 -27.53
N ILE A 194 6.06 -20.72 -28.67
CA ILE A 194 6.24 -22.16 -28.80
C ILE A 194 7.72 -22.42 -29.07
N HIS A 195 8.32 -23.27 -28.25
CA HIS A 195 9.69 -23.73 -28.41
C HIS A 195 9.71 -25.21 -28.75
N MET A 196 10.65 -25.60 -29.61
CA MET A 196 10.95 -27.00 -29.85
C MET A 196 12.13 -27.41 -28.98
N ASP A 197 11.84 -28.13 -27.91
CA ASP A 197 12.82 -28.53 -26.90
C ASP A 197 12.93 -30.06 -26.81
N LYS A 198 13.79 -30.53 -25.91
CA LYS A 198 13.95 -31.94 -25.59
C LYS A 198 13.81 -32.14 -24.09
N THR A 199 13.15 -33.23 -23.68
CA THR A 199 13.16 -33.66 -22.29
C THR A 199 14.57 -34.12 -21.87
N ALA A 200 14.80 -34.36 -20.58
CA ALA A 200 16.05 -34.94 -20.08
C ALA A 200 16.41 -36.29 -20.74
N SER A 201 15.42 -37.03 -21.23
CA SER A 201 15.60 -38.30 -21.96
C SER A 201 15.87 -38.14 -23.46
N GLY A 202 15.86 -36.90 -23.97
CA GLY A 202 16.05 -36.58 -25.39
C GLY A 202 14.78 -36.60 -26.23
N GLU A 203 13.60 -36.92 -25.66
CA GLU A 203 12.31 -36.89 -26.37
C GLU A 203 11.97 -35.46 -26.82
N PRO A 204 11.66 -35.21 -28.10
CA PRO A 204 11.29 -33.88 -28.58
C PRO A 204 9.89 -33.48 -28.12
N VAL A 205 9.77 -32.25 -27.63
CA VAL A 205 8.54 -31.68 -27.07
C VAL A 205 8.31 -30.27 -27.60
N PHE A 206 7.05 -29.86 -27.68
CA PHE A 206 6.71 -28.44 -27.68
C PHE A 206 6.76 -27.93 -26.24
N ARG A 207 7.42 -26.79 -25.98
CA ARG A 207 7.34 -26.08 -24.71
C ARG A 207 6.68 -24.73 -24.92
N PHE A 208 5.72 -24.39 -24.05
CA PHE A 208 4.98 -23.14 -24.13
C PHE A 208 5.55 -22.11 -23.16
N GLU A 209 5.77 -20.89 -23.63
CA GLU A 209 6.32 -19.80 -22.82
C GLU A 209 5.37 -18.59 -22.86
N HIS A 210 4.81 -18.23 -21.70
CA HIS A 210 4.01 -17.01 -21.54
C HIS A 210 4.88 -15.74 -21.58
N PRO A 211 4.30 -14.54 -21.80
CA PRO A 211 5.07 -13.29 -21.88
C PRO A 211 5.93 -13.00 -20.66
N THR A 212 5.36 -13.19 -19.46
CA THR A 212 5.98 -12.94 -18.15
C THR A 212 5.46 -13.95 -17.12
N GLN A 213 6.08 -13.96 -15.95
CA GLN A 213 5.63 -14.68 -14.76
C GLN A 213 5.04 -13.70 -13.72
N PRO A 214 4.10 -14.13 -12.86
CA PRO A 214 3.47 -13.24 -11.89
C PRO A 214 4.42 -12.83 -10.75
N GLY A 215 4.23 -11.62 -10.24
CA GLY A 215 4.96 -11.12 -9.08
C GLY A 215 6.45 -10.87 -9.36
N GLN A 216 7.31 -11.50 -8.56
CA GLN A 216 8.78 -11.39 -8.65
C GLN A 216 9.43 -12.61 -9.32
N LEU A 217 8.62 -13.52 -9.86
CA LEU A 217 9.11 -14.71 -10.54
C LEU A 217 9.79 -14.30 -11.86
N THR A 218 10.91 -14.95 -12.16
CA THR A 218 11.66 -14.73 -13.39
C THR A 218 11.18 -15.67 -14.50
N GLY A 219 11.36 -15.24 -15.75
CA GLY A 219 11.00 -16.01 -16.93
C GLY A 219 9.88 -15.37 -17.75
N GLY A 220 9.64 -15.95 -18.91
CA GLY A 220 8.76 -15.40 -19.92
C GLY A 220 9.54 -14.72 -21.03
N TRP A 221 9.02 -14.83 -22.25
CA TRP A 221 9.79 -14.45 -23.43
C TRP A 221 10.02 -12.94 -23.56
N MET A 222 9.25 -12.11 -22.83
CA MET A 222 9.50 -10.67 -22.76
C MET A 222 10.66 -10.31 -21.83
N THR A 223 11.11 -11.25 -20.97
CA THR A 223 12.21 -11.01 -20.03
C THR A 223 13.59 -11.28 -20.63
N THR A 224 13.66 -11.97 -21.77
CA THR A 224 14.90 -12.41 -22.41
C THR A 224 15.40 -11.45 -23.51
N ILE A 225 14.79 -10.27 -23.66
CA ILE A 225 15.26 -9.27 -24.62
C ILE A 225 16.57 -8.65 -24.12
N ALA A 226 17.68 -9.14 -24.68
CA ALA A 226 18.93 -8.41 -24.75
C ALA A 226 18.67 -7.10 -25.52
N GLY A 227 18.58 -6.00 -24.78
CA GLY A 227 18.19 -4.69 -25.29
C GLY A 227 16.79 -4.31 -24.82
N LYS A 228 16.67 -3.94 -23.54
CA LYS A 228 15.48 -3.22 -23.05
C LYS A 228 15.25 -2.05 -24.03
N PRO A 229 14.12 -1.96 -24.74
CA PRO A 229 13.71 -0.66 -25.25
C PRO A 229 13.66 0.27 -24.03
N ASP A 230 14.14 1.50 -24.16
CA ASP A 230 14.01 2.49 -23.12
C ASP A 230 12.54 2.61 -22.75
N SER A 231 12.13 1.89 -21.70
CA SER A 231 10.82 2.04 -21.10
C SER A 231 10.75 3.51 -20.76
N ALA A 232 9.80 4.23 -21.35
CA ALA A 232 9.65 5.63 -21.04
C ALA A 232 9.52 5.77 -19.51
N GLY A 233 10.46 6.50 -18.92
CA GLY A 233 10.35 7.01 -17.56
C GLY A 233 10.72 6.12 -16.36
N PHE A 234 11.04 4.83 -16.47
CA PHE A 234 11.52 4.08 -15.26
C PHE A 234 12.91 3.46 -15.39
N GLY A 235 13.25 2.86 -16.55
CA GLY A 235 14.58 2.28 -16.78
C GLY A 235 15.73 3.30 -16.84
N ARG A 236 15.50 4.47 -17.47
CA ARG A 236 16.53 5.52 -17.62
C ARG A 236 16.79 6.34 -16.36
N LEU A 237 15.90 6.34 -15.36
CA LEU A 237 16.17 6.96 -14.05
C LEU A 237 17.27 6.22 -13.27
N LEU A 238 17.57 4.96 -13.64
CA LEU A 238 18.62 4.16 -13.04
C LEU A 238 19.98 4.24 -13.77
N GLU A 239 20.00 4.64 -15.04
CA GLU A 239 21.23 4.70 -15.84
C GLU A 239 21.72 6.13 -16.11
N VAL A 240 20.85 7.14 -16.16
CA VAL A 240 21.24 8.55 -16.34
C VAL A 240 21.87 9.16 -15.07
N GLN A 241 21.82 8.49 -13.92
CA GLN A 241 22.64 8.86 -12.76
C GLN A 241 24.14 8.52 -12.93
N ALA A 242 24.54 7.84 -14.01
CA ALA A 242 25.92 7.36 -14.17
C ALA A 242 26.79 8.15 -15.17
N GLN A 243 26.28 9.08 -15.99
CA GLN A 243 27.14 9.88 -16.88
C GLN A 243 26.73 11.35 -17.01
N ASP A 244 27.68 12.21 -16.64
CA ASP A 244 27.64 13.66 -16.55
C ASP A 244 27.13 14.38 -17.81
N VAL A 245 26.06 15.17 -17.69
CA VAL A 245 25.90 16.42 -18.47
C VAL A 245 25.16 17.47 -17.63
N ALA A 246 25.67 18.70 -17.68
CA ALA A 246 25.48 19.79 -16.74
C ALA A 246 24.03 20.30 -16.53
N ALA A 247 23.73 20.62 -15.27
CA ALA A 247 22.47 21.16 -14.77
C ALA A 247 22.21 22.63 -15.19
N PRO A 248 20.94 23.04 -15.38
CA PRO A 248 20.56 24.44 -15.21
C PRO A 248 20.58 24.81 -13.71
N ALA A 249 20.84 26.09 -13.44
CA ALA A 249 21.34 26.58 -12.16
C ALA A 249 20.46 26.20 -10.94
N PRO A 250 21.07 25.74 -9.84
CA PRO A 250 20.37 25.34 -8.62
C PRO A 250 19.87 26.56 -7.83
N ALA A 251 18.66 26.46 -7.30
CA ALA A 251 18.37 27.11 -6.02
C ALA A 251 19.30 26.48 -4.97
N ALA A 252 20.02 27.32 -4.24
CA ALA A 252 21.25 26.96 -3.56
C ALA A 252 21.08 25.88 -2.47
N ALA A 253 21.70 24.72 -2.69
CA ALA A 253 22.12 23.83 -1.60
C ALA A 253 23.32 24.45 -0.85
N PRO A 254 23.40 24.41 0.49
CA PRO A 254 24.64 24.70 1.18
C PRO A 254 25.59 23.48 1.14
N LYS A 255 26.56 23.57 0.23
CA LYS A 255 28.00 23.32 0.37
C LYS A 255 28.47 22.27 1.41
N ASP A 256 29.31 21.36 0.93
CA ASP A 256 30.36 20.63 1.66
C ASP A 256 29.88 19.85 2.90
N ILE A 257 29.35 18.65 2.68
CA ILE A 257 28.81 17.76 3.73
C ILE A 257 29.88 16.77 4.26
N LYS A 258 31.07 16.69 3.63
CA LYS A 258 32.13 15.78 4.09
C LYS A 258 32.67 16.21 5.45
N GLY A 259 32.22 15.52 6.50
CA GLY A 259 32.70 15.68 7.88
C GLY A 259 31.90 16.67 8.74
N LYS A 260 30.75 17.17 8.27
CA LYS A 260 29.85 17.93 9.14
C LYS A 260 29.27 17.02 10.20
N LYS A 261 29.49 17.40 11.46
CA LYS A 261 28.92 16.73 12.62
C LYS A 261 27.96 17.67 13.32
N TYR A 262 26.84 17.14 13.75
CA TYR A 262 25.82 17.86 14.51
C TYR A 262 25.67 17.21 15.87
N THR A 263 25.56 18.00 16.91
CA THR A 263 25.21 17.51 18.25
C THR A 263 23.70 17.27 18.34
N ALA A 264 23.26 16.37 19.22
CA ALA A 264 21.82 16.18 19.48
C ALA A 264 21.13 17.49 19.93
N VAL A 265 21.86 18.37 20.61
CA VAL A 265 21.36 19.69 21.05
C VAL A 265 21.11 20.63 19.86
N GLU A 266 21.92 20.54 18.80
CA GLU A 266 21.68 21.30 17.58
C GLU A 266 20.47 20.74 16.83
N VAL A 267 20.38 19.43 16.66
CA VAL A 267 19.23 18.80 16.01
C VAL A 267 17.91 19.13 16.73
N ALA A 268 17.91 19.15 18.06
CA ALA A 268 16.73 19.47 18.88
C ALA A 268 16.13 20.87 18.63
N LYS A 269 16.87 21.79 17.99
CA LYS A 269 16.38 23.12 17.61
C LYS A 269 15.45 23.08 16.39
N HIS A 270 15.58 22.05 15.55
CA HIS A 270 14.86 21.89 14.29
C HIS A 270 13.63 20.98 14.50
N ASN A 271 12.60 21.54 15.13
CA ASN A 271 11.47 20.78 15.69
C ASN A 271 10.06 21.31 15.35
N THR A 272 9.93 22.11 14.28
CA THR A 272 8.67 22.73 13.81
C THR A 272 8.34 22.28 12.39
N GLU A 273 7.08 22.40 11.92
CA GLU A 273 6.70 21.92 10.57
C GLU A 273 7.47 22.60 9.44
N GLU A 274 7.92 23.83 9.65
CA GLU A 274 8.74 24.59 8.70
C GLU A 274 10.25 24.33 8.85
N ASP A 275 10.67 23.51 9.83
CA ASP A 275 12.07 23.21 10.13
C ASP A 275 12.17 21.87 10.91
N VAL A 276 12.23 20.75 10.18
CA VAL A 276 12.18 19.39 10.73
C VAL A 276 13.45 18.62 10.45
N TRP A 277 14.28 18.41 11.49
CA TRP A 277 15.40 17.47 11.40
C TRP A 277 15.14 16.21 12.21
N ILE A 278 15.66 15.08 11.74
CA ILE A 278 15.60 13.81 12.46
C ILE A 278 16.97 13.12 12.45
N ILE A 279 17.23 12.30 13.47
CA ILE A 279 18.39 11.42 13.51
C ILE A 279 17.93 9.99 13.19
N VAL A 280 18.60 9.33 12.25
CA VAL A 280 18.42 7.90 11.95
C VAL A 280 19.79 7.25 11.81
N ASN A 281 20.08 6.21 12.58
CA ASN A 281 21.35 5.47 12.54
C ASN A 281 22.60 6.38 12.69
N ASN A 282 22.58 7.30 13.66
CA ASN A 282 23.63 8.32 13.90
C ASN A 282 23.87 9.27 12.72
N LYS A 283 22.90 9.44 11.83
CA LYS A 283 22.93 10.39 10.72
C LYS A 283 21.80 11.40 10.88
N VAL A 284 22.06 12.64 10.53
CA VAL A 284 21.11 13.75 10.64
C VAL A 284 20.54 14.07 9.27
N TYR A 285 19.23 14.23 9.21
CA TYR A 285 18.46 14.47 7.99
C TYR A 285 17.55 15.68 8.15
N ASP A 286 17.49 16.55 7.14
CA ASP A 286 16.53 17.64 7.04
C ASP A 286 15.34 17.20 6.19
N CYS A 287 14.22 16.90 6.85
CA CYS A 287 13.02 16.37 6.20
C CYS A 287 11.99 17.43 5.85
N THR A 288 12.31 18.72 6.02
CA THR A 288 11.35 19.85 5.88
C THR A 288 10.62 19.82 4.53
N GLU A 289 11.36 19.71 3.42
CA GLU A 289 10.76 19.67 2.07
C GLU A 289 10.06 18.33 1.73
N TYR A 290 10.22 17.31 2.58
CA TYR A 290 9.64 15.99 2.36
C TYR A 290 8.32 15.76 3.11
N LEU A 291 7.95 16.64 4.04
CA LEU A 291 6.78 16.47 4.91
C LEU A 291 5.49 16.23 4.10
N GLU A 292 5.23 17.06 3.09
CA GLU A 292 4.04 16.96 2.24
C GLU A 292 4.04 15.75 1.30
N LEU A 293 5.22 15.19 1.03
CA LEU A 293 5.42 14.04 0.15
C LEU A 293 5.45 12.71 0.92
N HIS A 294 5.37 12.75 2.24
CA HIS A 294 5.46 11.58 3.08
C HIS A 294 4.16 10.76 3.02
N PRO A 295 4.18 9.48 2.59
CA PRO A 295 2.97 8.65 2.46
C PRO A 295 2.22 8.39 3.77
N GLY A 296 2.86 8.63 4.91
CA GLY A 296 2.25 8.52 6.24
C GLY A 296 1.65 9.82 6.77
N GLY A 297 1.62 10.90 5.98
CA GLY A 297 1.22 12.24 6.40
C GLY A 297 2.32 13.00 7.15
N ILE A 298 2.12 14.31 7.31
CA ILE A 298 3.04 15.26 7.92
C ILE A 298 3.31 14.90 9.39
N GLU A 299 2.25 14.59 10.15
CA GLU A 299 2.32 14.25 11.58
C GLU A 299 3.26 13.07 11.89
N SER A 300 3.42 12.15 10.93
CA SER A 300 4.27 10.96 11.12
C SER A 300 5.76 11.28 11.19
N ILE A 301 6.20 12.40 10.61
CA ILE A 301 7.59 12.87 10.69
C ILE A 301 7.73 13.91 11.81
N THR A 302 6.78 14.85 11.91
CA THR A 302 6.87 15.97 12.87
C THR A 302 6.84 15.52 14.34
N ILE A 303 6.24 14.36 14.64
CA ILE A 303 6.27 13.74 15.97
C ILE A 303 7.70 13.41 16.46
N ASN A 304 8.64 13.26 15.52
CA ASN A 304 10.05 12.98 15.80
C ASN A 304 10.97 14.16 15.45
N ALA A 305 10.40 15.33 15.16
CA ALA A 305 11.18 16.51 14.80
C ALA A 305 12.11 16.93 15.95
N GLY A 306 13.38 17.09 15.62
CA GLY A 306 14.48 17.40 16.52
C GLY A 306 15.00 16.22 17.34
N MET A 307 14.63 14.98 17.00
CA MET A 307 14.92 13.80 17.84
C MET A 307 15.57 12.65 17.07
N ASP A 308 16.09 11.69 17.84
CA ASP A 308 16.48 10.39 17.29
C ASP A 308 15.25 9.53 17.03
N ALA A 309 14.99 9.35 15.75
CA ALA A 309 13.88 8.60 15.20
C ALA A 309 14.30 7.19 14.76
N THR A 310 15.55 6.74 15.02
CA THR A 310 16.08 5.48 14.49
C THR A 310 15.16 4.30 14.76
N GLU A 311 14.74 4.11 16.01
CA GLU A 311 13.87 2.99 16.39
C GLU A 311 12.50 3.07 15.72
N ASP A 312 11.90 4.26 15.72
CA ASP A 312 10.58 4.49 15.13
C ASP A 312 10.65 4.32 13.60
N PHE A 313 11.72 4.77 12.96
CA PHE A 313 11.93 4.69 11.52
C PHE A 313 12.10 3.23 11.06
N GLU A 314 12.99 2.47 11.70
CA GLU A 314 13.25 1.06 11.34
C GLU A 314 12.05 0.15 11.59
N ALA A 315 11.16 0.51 12.51
CA ALA A 315 9.99 -0.30 12.85
C ALA A 315 8.90 -0.33 11.78
N ILE A 316 8.82 0.69 10.93
CA ILE A 316 7.71 0.89 9.99
C ILE A 316 8.15 1.17 8.54
N HIS A 317 9.43 1.48 8.30
CA HIS A 317 9.94 1.82 6.98
C HIS A 317 10.74 0.68 6.33
N SER A 318 10.67 0.59 5.00
CA SER A 318 11.38 -0.44 4.21
C SER A 318 12.78 0.01 3.77
N GLN A 319 13.61 -0.90 3.26
CA GLN A 319 14.92 -0.54 2.67
C GLN A 319 14.81 0.49 1.53
N LYS A 320 13.66 0.58 0.84
CA LYS A 320 13.42 1.61 -0.17
C LYS A 320 13.31 3.01 0.46
N ALA A 321 12.73 3.12 1.66
CA ALA A 321 12.61 4.38 2.38
C ALA A 321 13.97 4.88 2.87
N HIS A 322 14.87 3.98 3.28
CA HIS A 322 16.27 4.31 3.60
C HIS A 322 16.98 5.01 2.44
N LYS A 323 16.85 4.49 1.21
CA LYS A 323 17.42 5.12 0.01
C LYS A 323 16.79 6.48 -0.32
N MET A 324 15.54 6.70 0.06
CA MET A 324 14.90 8.01 -0.12
C MET A 324 15.39 9.00 0.93
N LEU A 325 15.59 8.54 2.18
CA LEU A 325 16.08 9.34 3.30
C LEU A 325 17.49 9.89 3.02
N GLU A 326 18.34 9.17 2.31
CA GLU A 326 19.70 9.61 1.91
C GLU A 326 19.73 10.97 1.20
N LYS A 327 18.67 11.34 0.47
CA LYS A 327 18.58 12.63 -0.23
C LYS A 327 18.50 13.83 0.71
N TYR A 328 18.03 13.59 1.94
CA TYR A 328 17.80 14.58 2.97
C TYR A 328 18.95 14.64 3.97
N TYR A 329 20.04 13.90 3.74
CA TYR A 329 21.17 13.81 4.64
C TYR A 329 21.96 15.11 4.71
N ILE A 330 22.21 15.61 5.92
CA ILE A 330 22.94 16.86 6.16
C ILE A 330 24.25 16.69 6.91
N GLY A 331 24.46 15.56 7.62
CA GLY A 331 25.72 15.24 8.31
C GLY A 331 25.60 14.11 9.34
N ASP A 332 26.71 13.75 9.98
CA ASP A 332 26.73 12.69 11.01
C ASP A 332 26.42 13.27 12.40
N LEU A 333 25.91 12.45 13.30
CA LEU A 333 25.75 12.81 14.71
C LEU A 333 27.12 12.80 15.41
N ASP A 334 27.44 13.86 16.14
CA ASP A 334 28.59 13.87 17.05
C ASP A 334 28.28 13.10 18.34
N THR A 335 28.79 11.88 18.41
CA THR A 335 28.64 11.00 19.59
C THR A 335 29.67 11.27 20.70
N THR A 336 30.60 12.22 20.51
CA THR A 336 31.62 12.57 21.53
C THR A 336 31.19 13.70 22.46
N SER A 337 30.18 14.46 22.06
CA SER A 337 29.54 15.49 22.89
C SER A 337 28.48 14.83 23.76
N GLY A 338 28.73 14.71 25.06
CA GLY A 338 27.86 13.99 26.00
C GLY A 338 26.38 14.39 25.87
N SER A 339 25.49 13.40 25.89
CA SER A 339 24.04 13.61 25.85
C SER A 339 23.63 14.61 26.92
N ALA A 340 23.19 15.80 26.50
CA ALA A 340 22.54 16.72 27.41
C ALA A 340 21.29 16.03 27.93
N VAL A 341 21.25 15.75 29.23
CA VAL A 341 20.04 15.35 29.93
C VAL A 341 19.14 16.57 29.90
N VAL A 342 18.23 16.61 28.93
CA VAL A 342 17.20 17.65 28.86
C VAL A 342 16.32 17.42 30.09
N GLU A 343 16.29 18.38 31.03
CA GLU A 343 15.32 18.34 32.12
C GLU A 343 13.92 18.34 31.49
N GLU A 344 13.21 17.22 31.60
CA GLU A 344 11.85 17.09 31.10
C GLU A 344 10.94 18.03 31.90
N LYS A 345 10.51 19.11 31.23
CA LYS A 345 9.48 20.00 31.78
C LYS A 345 8.19 19.21 31.94
N GLU A 346 7.66 19.19 33.16
CA GLU A 346 6.40 18.53 33.49
C GLU A 346 5.27 19.13 32.63
N LEU A 347 4.65 18.29 31.79
CA LEU A 347 3.58 18.73 30.90
C LEU A 347 2.29 18.93 31.70
N VAL A 348 1.66 20.08 31.52
CA VAL A 348 0.38 20.40 32.14
C VAL A 348 -0.63 20.86 31.10
N ASP A 349 -1.92 20.58 31.32
CA ASP A 349 -2.99 21.13 30.50
C ASP A 349 -3.32 22.59 30.86
N SER A 350 -4.31 23.17 30.17
CA SER A 350 -4.79 24.53 30.41
C SER A 350 -5.35 24.76 31.82
N GLN A 351 -5.63 23.70 32.58
CA GLN A 351 -6.12 23.74 33.96
C GLN A 351 -5.00 23.44 34.98
N GLY A 352 -3.76 23.24 34.53
CA GLY A 352 -2.61 22.93 35.38
C GLY A 352 -2.54 21.47 35.83
N ARG A 353 -3.32 20.56 35.24
CA ARG A 353 -3.26 19.12 35.55
C ARG A 353 -2.08 18.47 34.85
N LYS A 354 -1.37 17.60 35.56
CA LYS A 354 -0.18 16.89 35.04
C LYS A 354 -0.58 15.87 33.98
N LEU A 355 0.08 15.91 32.83
CA LEU A 355 -0.19 15.03 31.69
C LEU A 355 0.80 13.87 31.66
N ALA A 356 0.28 12.64 31.62
CA ALA A 356 1.10 11.45 31.53
C ALA A 356 1.69 11.24 30.14
N LEU A 357 0.91 11.49 29.09
CA LEU A 357 1.33 11.30 27.72
C LEU A 357 2.19 12.46 27.22
N ASN A 358 3.28 12.10 26.53
CA ASN A 358 4.15 13.03 25.86
C ASN A 358 4.19 12.67 24.36
N PRO A 359 3.88 13.61 23.45
CA PRO A 359 3.85 13.32 22.01
C PRO A 359 5.24 13.05 21.47
N LYS A 360 6.28 13.58 22.11
CA LYS A 360 7.68 13.50 21.68
C LYS A 360 8.43 12.35 22.37
N HIS A 361 8.19 12.15 23.67
CA HIS A 361 8.95 11.20 24.50
C HIS A 361 8.15 9.96 24.88
N LYS A 362 8.84 8.81 24.98
CA LYS A 362 8.26 7.57 25.49
C LYS A 362 8.19 7.62 27.00
N VAL A 363 7.08 7.15 27.57
CA VAL A 363 6.87 7.01 29.01
C VAL A 363 6.65 5.54 29.32
N ALA A 364 7.42 4.99 30.27
CA ALA A 364 7.21 3.62 30.74
C ALA A 364 6.10 3.57 31.80
N LEU A 365 5.02 2.85 31.53
CA LEU A 365 3.92 2.64 32.47
C LEU A 365 3.99 1.26 33.08
N LYS A 366 3.78 1.18 34.40
CA LYS A 366 3.86 -0.07 35.16
C LYS A 366 2.51 -0.75 35.29
N LEU A 367 2.42 -2.02 34.93
CA LEU A 367 1.21 -2.82 35.07
C LEU A 367 0.91 -3.03 36.55
N GLN A 368 -0.20 -2.49 37.04
CA GLN A 368 -0.64 -2.63 38.43
C GLN A 368 -1.68 -3.73 38.62
N ASN A 369 -2.51 -3.99 37.61
CA ASN A 369 -3.52 -5.05 37.68
C ASN A 369 -3.81 -5.64 36.29
N LYS A 370 -4.16 -6.93 36.25
CA LYS A 370 -4.59 -7.64 35.06
C LYS A 370 -5.80 -8.51 35.37
N ILE A 371 -6.87 -8.31 34.60
CA ILE A 371 -8.12 -9.07 34.75
C ILE A 371 -8.37 -9.85 33.46
N VAL A 372 -8.55 -11.17 33.56
CA VAL A 372 -8.97 -11.99 32.42
C VAL A 372 -10.47 -11.82 32.23
N LEU A 373 -10.89 -11.31 31.07
CA LEU A 373 -12.30 -11.06 30.75
C LEU A 373 -12.92 -12.24 30.00
N SER A 374 -12.14 -12.91 29.16
CA SER A 374 -12.57 -14.07 28.38
C SER A 374 -11.37 -14.95 28.00
N ARG A 375 -11.60 -16.01 27.22
CA ARG A 375 -10.55 -16.91 26.73
C ARG A 375 -9.43 -16.21 25.95
N ASP A 376 -9.73 -15.05 25.37
CA ASP A 376 -8.80 -14.33 24.49
C ASP A 376 -8.80 -12.82 24.73
N SER A 377 -9.43 -12.32 25.79
CA SER A 377 -9.52 -10.89 26.08
C SER A 377 -9.23 -10.61 27.55
N PHE A 378 -8.51 -9.51 27.82
CA PHE A 378 -8.06 -9.13 29.14
C PHE A 378 -8.06 -7.61 29.31
N LEU A 379 -8.29 -7.16 30.54
CA LEU A 379 -8.10 -5.78 30.96
C LEU A 379 -6.71 -5.64 31.58
N LEU A 380 -5.92 -4.69 31.08
CA LEU A 380 -4.67 -4.26 31.68
C LEU A 380 -4.87 -2.89 32.30
N ASP A 381 -4.49 -2.74 33.56
CA ASP A 381 -4.53 -1.49 34.30
C ASP A 381 -3.11 -1.09 34.64
N PHE A 382 -2.66 0.04 34.08
CA PHE A 382 -1.32 0.57 34.28
C PHE A 382 -1.37 1.82 35.16
N ALA A 383 -0.43 1.94 36.08
CA ALA A 383 -0.23 3.15 36.86
C ALA A 383 0.43 4.23 36.00
N LEU A 384 -0.08 5.45 36.08
CA LEU A 384 0.59 6.64 35.55
C LEU A 384 1.75 7.04 36.47
N GLN A 385 2.56 8.00 36.04
CA GLN A 385 3.78 8.42 36.72
C GLN A 385 3.55 8.84 38.18
N SER A 386 2.37 9.40 38.48
CA SER A 386 1.93 9.64 39.85
C SER A 386 0.40 9.54 39.97
N PRO A 387 -0.14 9.42 41.19
CA PRO A 387 -1.58 9.40 41.44
C PRO A 387 -2.32 10.68 41.03
N GLU A 388 -1.61 11.77 40.73
CA GLU A 388 -2.18 13.06 40.33
C GLU A 388 -2.18 13.27 38.81
N HIS A 389 -1.50 12.41 38.04
CA HIS A 389 -1.48 12.53 36.59
C HIS A 389 -2.84 12.16 35.98
N ILE A 390 -3.28 12.93 35.00
CA ILE A 390 -4.28 12.48 34.03
C ILE A 390 -3.56 11.92 32.80
N LEU A 391 -4.26 11.12 32.00
CA LEU A 391 -3.64 10.50 30.84
C LEU A 391 -3.15 11.53 29.80
N GLY A 392 -3.93 12.57 29.52
CA GLY A 392 -3.62 13.55 28.48
C GLY A 392 -3.91 13.08 27.06
N LEU A 393 -4.82 12.10 26.90
CA LEU A 393 -5.30 11.64 25.60
C LEU A 393 -6.65 12.29 25.29
N PRO A 394 -6.76 13.18 24.29
CA PRO A 394 -8.05 13.70 23.85
C PRO A 394 -8.95 12.59 23.28
N THR A 395 -10.26 12.69 23.53
CA THR A 395 -11.24 11.71 23.06
C THR A 395 -11.25 11.66 21.53
N GLY A 396 -11.11 10.47 20.95
CA GLY A 396 -11.00 10.30 19.49
C GLY A 396 -9.57 10.11 18.97
N LYS A 397 -8.55 10.46 19.78
CA LYS A 397 -7.13 10.18 19.48
C LYS A 397 -6.71 8.81 20.03
N HIS A 398 -5.51 8.36 19.63
CA HIS A 398 -4.87 7.13 20.11
C HIS A 398 -3.45 7.42 20.63
N MET A 399 -2.84 6.41 21.27
CA MET A 399 -1.43 6.42 21.62
C MET A 399 -0.72 5.21 21.04
N PHE A 400 0.59 5.28 20.95
CA PHE A 400 1.43 4.12 20.65
C PHE A 400 1.78 3.36 21.92
N LEU A 401 1.76 2.03 21.83
CA LEU A 401 2.45 1.12 22.73
C LEU A 401 3.66 0.54 21.99
N SER A 402 4.83 0.53 22.64
CA SER A 402 6.04 -0.10 22.11
C SER A 402 6.68 -1.08 23.08
N ALA A 403 7.25 -2.14 22.51
CA ALA A 403 8.07 -3.10 23.23
C ALA A 403 9.09 -3.77 22.31
N LYS A 404 10.22 -4.18 22.88
CA LYS A 404 11.16 -5.09 22.22
C LYS A 404 10.72 -6.54 22.46
N ILE A 405 10.29 -7.22 21.40
CA ILE A 405 9.76 -8.59 21.45
C ILE A 405 10.75 -9.49 20.71
N GLY A 406 11.60 -10.20 21.46
CA GLY A 406 12.74 -10.92 20.88
C GLY A 406 13.79 -9.94 20.33
N SER A 407 14.14 -10.07 19.05
CA SER A 407 15.06 -9.16 18.36
C SER A 407 14.37 -7.98 17.67
N GLU A 408 13.04 -7.96 17.61
CA GLU A 408 12.28 -6.95 16.89
C GLU A 408 11.70 -5.89 17.83
N PHE A 409 11.77 -4.64 17.42
CA PHE A 409 11.02 -3.55 18.05
C PHE A 409 9.63 -3.49 17.44
N VAL A 410 8.59 -3.53 18.27
CA VAL A 410 7.19 -3.56 17.81
C VAL A 410 6.45 -2.37 18.39
N LEU A 411 5.92 -1.52 17.50
CA LEU A 411 5.10 -0.34 17.81
C LEU A 411 3.68 -0.52 17.28
N ARG A 412 2.65 -0.30 18.10
CA ARG A 412 1.24 -0.43 17.69
C ARG A 412 0.35 0.63 18.34
N ARG A 413 -0.67 1.08 17.62
CA ARG A 413 -1.66 2.06 18.10
C ARG A 413 -2.72 1.39 18.96
N TYR A 414 -3.07 2.02 20.08
CA TYR A 414 -4.14 1.59 20.97
C TYR A 414 -4.91 2.79 21.51
N THR A 415 -6.20 2.56 21.73
CA THR A 415 -7.09 3.49 22.42
C THR A 415 -7.52 2.82 23.73
N PRO A 416 -7.25 3.44 24.90
CA PRO A 416 -7.67 2.92 26.18
C PRO A 416 -9.18 3.05 26.35
N ILE A 417 -9.73 2.38 27.37
CA ILE A 417 -11.10 2.64 27.83
C ILE A 417 -11.16 3.78 28.85
N SER A 418 -10.00 4.20 29.37
CA SER A 418 -9.88 5.32 30.30
C SER A 418 -9.95 6.66 29.58
N SER A 419 -10.42 7.68 30.30
CA SER A 419 -10.36 9.08 29.86
C SER A 419 -9.56 9.92 30.86
N ASN A 420 -9.53 11.24 30.67
CA ASN A 420 -8.90 12.15 31.62
C ASN A 420 -9.63 12.24 32.98
N TYR A 421 -10.79 11.57 33.13
CA TYR A 421 -11.46 11.39 34.42
C TYR A 421 -10.82 10.26 35.26
N ASP A 422 -10.09 9.32 34.65
CA ASP A 422 -9.33 8.29 35.34
C ASP A 422 -7.97 8.84 35.78
N ILE A 423 -7.90 9.40 36.98
CA ILE A 423 -6.64 9.96 37.51
C ILE A 423 -5.73 8.82 38.01
N GLY A 424 -4.43 8.93 37.69
CA GLY A 424 -3.37 8.05 38.17
C GLY A 424 -3.30 6.69 37.49
N CYS A 425 -4.20 6.38 36.55
CA CYS A 425 -4.19 5.09 35.85
C CYS A 425 -4.66 5.18 34.40
N VAL A 426 -4.31 4.17 33.62
CA VAL A 426 -4.85 3.95 32.27
C VAL A 426 -5.18 2.48 32.06
N LYS A 427 -6.41 2.22 31.59
CA LYS A 427 -6.93 0.88 31.41
C LYS A 427 -7.12 0.56 29.93
N PHE A 428 -6.68 -0.63 29.52
CA PHE A 428 -6.85 -1.15 28.17
C PHE A 428 -7.64 -2.45 28.20
N VAL A 429 -8.55 -2.62 27.25
CA VAL A 429 -9.16 -3.92 26.95
C VAL A 429 -8.52 -4.44 25.68
N ILE A 430 -7.84 -5.58 25.76
CA ILE A 430 -7.01 -6.12 24.68
C ILE A 430 -7.43 -7.54 24.37
N LYS A 431 -7.52 -7.86 23.07
CA LYS A 431 -7.69 -9.23 22.57
C LYS A 431 -6.34 -9.83 22.19
N ALA A 432 -5.98 -10.98 22.75
CA ALA A 432 -4.83 -11.79 22.37
C ALA A 432 -5.11 -12.55 21.06
N TYR A 433 -4.41 -12.20 19.98
CA TYR A 433 -4.44 -12.97 18.74
C TYR A 433 -3.38 -14.08 18.78
N ARG A 434 -3.79 -15.30 19.16
CA ARG A 434 -2.91 -16.49 19.18
C ARG A 434 -2.69 -17.06 17.76
N PRO A 435 -1.60 -17.80 17.52
CA PRO A 435 -1.37 -18.54 16.28
C PRO A 435 -2.57 -19.39 15.84
N CYS A 436 -2.84 -19.41 14.55
CA CYS A 436 -3.80 -20.31 13.91
C CYS A 436 -3.34 -20.63 12.48
N ASP A 437 -3.99 -21.60 11.82
CA ASP A 437 -3.62 -22.04 10.45
C ASP A 437 -3.52 -20.88 9.45
N ARG A 438 -4.40 -19.88 9.59
CA ARG A 438 -4.40 -18.68 8.74
C ARG A 438 -3.33 -17.65 9.12
N PHE A 439 -2.96 -17.58 10.40
CA PHE A 439 -1.98 -16.62 10.93
C PHE A 439 -1.01 -17.34 11.88
N PRO A 440 0.01 -18.04 11.34
CA PRO A 440 0.87 -18.92 12.14
C PRO A 440 1.68 -18.19 13.22
N ALA A 441 1.93 -16.89 13.07
CA ALA A 441 2.65 -16.08 14.06
C ALA A 441 1.74 -15.41 15.11
N GLY A 442 0.42 -15.40 14.89
CA GLY A 442 -0.52 -14.59 15.68
C GLY A 442 -0.19 -13.09 15.66
N GLY A 443 -0.70 -12.35 16.64
CA GLY A 443 -0.39 -10.93 16.84
C GLY A 443 0.75 -10.74 17.84
N LYS A 444 1.92 -10.27 17.39
CA LYS A 444 3.12 -10.10 18.22
C LYS A 444 2.87 -9.23 19.47
N MET A 445 2.39 -8.00 19.28
CA MET A 445 2.10 -7.08 20.40
C MET A 445 0.99 -7.59 21.32
N SER A 446 -0.11 -8.10 20.77
CA SER A 446 -1.22 -8.60 21.60
C SER A 446 -0.83 -9.79 22.47
N GLN A 447 0.05 -10.66 21.98
CA GLN A 447 0.57 -11.79 22.75
C GLN A 447 1.58 -11.33 23.80
N HIS A 448 2.40 -10.32 23.48
CA HIS A 448 3.30 -9.71 24.46
C HIS A 448 2.52 -9.06 25.62
N LEU A 449 1.50 -8.25 25.32
CA LEU A 449 0.61 -7.67 26.33
C LEU A 449 -0.13 -8.74 27.16
N ASP A 450 -0.48 -9.88 26.56
CA ASP A 450 -1.02 -11.03 27.30
C ASP A 450 0.05 -11.71 28.18
N SER A 451 1.34 -11.63 27.83
CA SER A 451 2.40 -12.24 28.64
C SER A 451 2.83 -11.39 29.84
N LEU A 452 2.47 -10.10 29.89
CA LEU A 452 2.85 -9.20 30.96
C LEU A 452 2.28 -9.65 32.32
N LYS A 453 3.13 -9.52 33.34
CA LYS A 453 2.82 -9.75 34.75
C LYS A 453 2.73 -8.42 35.48
N VAL A 454 1.95 -8.38 36.56
CA VAL A 454 1.91 -7.21 37.44
C VAL A 454 3.34 -6.86 37.88
N GLY A 455 3.72 -5.62 37.68
CA GLY A 455 5.08 -5.12 37.88
C GLY A 455 5.86 -4.85 36.59
N ASP A 456 5.52 -5.51 35.49
CA ASP A 456 6.15 -5.29 34.19
C ASP A 456 5.74 -3.92 33.62
N THR A 457 6.53 -3.40 32.68
CA THR A 457 6.31 -2.08 32.07
C THR A 457 6.00 -2.17 30.58
N ILE A 458 5.31 -1.15 30.06
CA ILE A 458 5.14 -0.93 28.63
C ILE A 458 5.41 0.54 28.30
N ASP A 459 6.07 0.80 27.18
CA ASP A 459 6.35 2.16 26.75
C ASP A 459 5.15 2.72 25.98
N VAL A 460 4.73 3.94 26.33
CA VAL A 460 3.68 4.69 25.63
C VAL A 460 4.19 5.99 25.05
N LYS A 461 3.63 6.43 23.91
CA LYS A 461 3.89 7.73 23.28
C LYS A 461 2.63 8.26 22.62
N GLY A 462 2.35 9.56 22.75
CA GLY A 462 1.15 10.20 22.20
C GLY A 462 0.79 11.48 22.96
N PRO A 463 -0.35 12.12 22.71
CA PRO A 463 -1.45 11.67 21.85
C PRO A 463 -1.15 11.80 20.36
N VAL A 464 -1.84 11.03 19.52
CA VAL A 464 -1.73 11.06 18.05
C VAL A 464 -3.12 10.85 17.44
N GLY A 465 -3.42 11.53 16.35
CA GLY A 465 -4.64 11.33 15.56
C GLY A 465 -5.28 12.65 15.14
N GLU A 466 -5.97 12.61 14.01
CA GLU A 466 -6.55 13.80 13.35
C GLU A 466 -7.94 14.15 13.88
N PHE A 467 -8.63 13.21 14.55
CA PHE A 467 -9.98 13.39 15.06
C PHE A 467 -9.96 13.64 16.57
N GLU A 468 -10.62 14.70 17.02
CA GLU A 468 -10.79 15.03 18.44
C GLU A 468 -12.24 15.39 18.73
N TYR A 469 -12.92 14.56 19.51
CA TYR A 469 -14.25 14.86 20.02
C TYR A 469 -14.15 15.66 21.32
N SER A 470 -14.91 16.76 21.39
CA SER A 470 -14.93 17.64 22.56
C SER A 470 -16.14 17.33 23.44
N ALA A 471 -17.33 17.78 23.06
CA ALA A 471 -18.60 17.51 23.74
C ALA A 471 -19.80 17.94 22.89
N ASP A 472 -20.99 17.47 23.25
CA ASP A 472 -22.28 17.91 22.66
C ASP A 472 -22.34 17.83 21.14
N GLY A 473 -21.68 16.82 20.56
CA GLY A 473 -21.63 16.63 19.12
C GLY A 473 -20.57 17.46 18.40
N ASN A 474 -19.75 18.25 19.10
CA ASN A 474 -18.67 19.05 18.53
C ASN A 474 -17.35 18.27 18.50
N PHE A 475 -16.62 18.36 17.40
CA PHE A 475 -15.34 17.68 17.21
C PHE A 475 -14.48 18.42 16.20
N THR A 476 -13.21 18.04 16.07
CA THR A 476 -12.33 18.50 14.99
C THR A 476 -11.87 17.33 14.12
N ILE A 477 -11.60 17.61 12.85
CA ILE A 477 -10.90 16.71 11.92
C ILE A 477 -9.74 17.51 11.33
N GLU A 478 -8.51 17.06 11.51
CA GLU A 478 -7.29 17.77 11.08
C GLU A 478 -7.24 19.21 11.63
N GLY A 479 -7.77 19.42 12.84
CA GLY A 479 -7.87 20.74 13.49
C GLY A 479 -9.09 21.57 13.07
N GLU A 480 -9.80 21.19 12.01
CA GLU A 480 -10.96 21.93 11.51
C GLU A 480 -12.23 21.63 12.35
N PRO A 481 -12.92 22.67 12.88
CA PRO A 481 -14.09 22.49 13.72
C PRO A 481 -15.29 21.96 12.94
N CYS A 482 -15.88 20.90 13.47
CA CYS A 482 -17.02 20.16 12.92
C CYS A 482 -18.10 19.94 14.00
N SER A 483 -19.33 19.66 13.59
CA SER A 483 -20.41 19.28 14.51
C SER A 483 -21.36 18.26 13.89
N ALA A 484 -21.91 17.39 14.73
CA ALA A 484 -22.91 16.40 14.34
C ALA A 484 -23.91 16.18 15.48
N THR A 485 -25.19 16.05 15.12
CA THR A 485 -26.27 15.77 16.09
C THR A 485 -26.45 14.27 16.35
N LYS A 486 -25.82 13.40 15.56
CA LYS A 486 -25.91 11.94 15.66
C LYS A 486 -24.60 11.28 15.29
N PHE A 487 -24.11 10.38 16.15
CA PHE A 487 -22.97 9.51 15.90
C PHE A 487 -23.44 8.07 15.68
N ASN A 488 -23.18 7.52 14.50
CA ASN A 488 -23.40 6.10 14.22
C ASN A 488 -22.05 5.38 14.35
N MET A 489 -21.88 4.61 15.41
CA MET A 489 -20.61 3.98 15.75
C MET A 489 -20.72 2.47 15.63
N ILE A 490 -19.83 1.86 14.84
CA ILE A 490 -19.75 0.40 14.66
C ILE A 490 -18.43 -0.08 15.23
N ALA A 491 -18.51 -1.00 16.19
CA ALA A 491 -17.34 -1.60 16.83
C ALA A 491 -17.40 -3.12 16.77
N GLY A 492 -16.22 -3.76 16.81
CA GLY A 492 -16.09 -5.21 16.86
C GLY A 492 -14.97 -5.64 17.80
N GLY A 493 -15.25 -6.60 18.68
CA GLY A 493 -14.29 -7.08 19.68
C GLY A 493 -13.79 -5.95 20.58
N THR A 494 -12.48 -5.90 20.82
CA THR A 494 -11.86 -4.84 21.62
C THR A 494 -11.65 -3.54 20.84
N GLY A 495 -12.08 -3.47 19.58
CA GLY A 495 -12.17 -2.21 18.82
C GLY A 495 -13.33 -1.30 19.28
N ILE A 496 -14.05 -1.68 20.34
CA ILE A 496 -15.09 -0.87 20.98
C ILE A 496 -14.54 0.27 21.84
N THR A 497 -13.27 0.24 22.23
CA THR A 497 -12.69 1.23 23.13
C THR A 497 -12.80 2.69 22.66
N PRO A 498 -12.50 3.07 21.40
CA PRO A 498 -12.71 4.45 20.94
C PRO A 498 -14.19 4.86 20.94
N VAL A 499 -15.10 3.93 20.64
CA VAL A 499 -16.55 4.17 20.66
C VAL A 499 -17.05 4.42 22.08
N MET A 500 -16.50 3.70 23.06
CA MET A 500 -16.82 3.92 24.46
C MET A 500 -16.35 5.28 24.96
N GLN A 501 -15.19 5.77 24.53
CA GLN A 501 -14.72 7.09 24.93
C GLN A 501 -15.65 8.18 24.39
N ILE A 502 -16.01 8.13 23.10
CA ILE A 502 -16.96 9.09 22.50
C ILE A 502 -18.34 9.00 23.15
N ALA A 503 -18.80 7.81 23.51
CA ALA A 503 -20.10 7.63 24.17
C ALA A 503 -20.12 8.05 25.65
N ALA A 504 -18.95 8.21 26.27
CA ALA A 504 -18.81 8.60 27.68
C ALA A 504 -18.67 10.11 27.87
N GLU A 505 -18.22 10.84 26.84
CA GLU A 505 -18.25 12.31 26.76
C GLU A 505 -19.61 12.81 26.25
#